data_AF-A0A3P7NVT9-F1
#
_entry.id   AF-A0A3P7NVT9-F1
#
_cell.length_a   1.000
_cell.length_b   1.000
_cell.length_c   1.000
_cell.angle_alpha   90.00
_cell.angle_beta   90.00
_cell.angle_gamma   90.00
#
_symmetry.space_group_name_H-M   'P 1'
#
loop_
_entity.id
_entity.type
_entity.pdbx_description
1 polymer ?
#
loop_
_entity_poly.entity_id
_entity_poly.type
_entity_poly.pdbx_seq_one_letter_code
_entity_poly.pdbx_strand_id
1 'polypeptide(L)'
;MSFRGHNRFSPVISSSPSLESKGIIILAGNSHPDIVKRVCNHLSIEPGKALVSAHSNKETKVEIYETVRGRDAYLIQTGTMDVNNDIMELLVMAFACRAACARRIVVVMPYLPYCKQNKMRKRGSITCKLIAKMICSTGVDHVITMDLHSKEIQGFFDVPVDNLRASPFLIRYICESIPDYRNCVIVARSPNGVARATSYAERLRVALAVIHGVDREDMEQTDGRTSPPIDMNDGSTR
;
A
#
# COMPACT_ATOMS: atom_id res chain seq x y z
N MET A 1 -58.26 -11.42 44.17
CA MET A 1 -58.69 -11.77 42.80
C MET A 1 -58.45 -10.59 41.88
N SER A 2 -57.78 -10.86 40.76
CA SER A 2 -57.52 -10.06 39.55
C SER A 2 -56.73 -8.75 39.62
N PHE A 3 -55.50 -8.88 39.11
CA PHE A 3 -54.51 -7.87 38.72
C PHE A 3 -54.78 -7.27 37.33
N ARG A 4 -54.05 -6.16 37.05
CA ARG A 4 -53.40 -5.72 35.79
C ARG A 4 -53.93 -4.47 35.09
N GLY A 5 -53.11 -3.42 35.17
CA GLY A 5 -53.10 -2.25 34.30
C GLY A 5 -52.62 -2.56 32.88
N HIS A 6 -53.08 -1.75 31.94
CA HIS A 6 -52.69 -1.79 30.53
C HIS A 6 -51.64 -0.72 30.25
N ASN A 7 -50.38 -1.15 30.14
CA ASN A 7 -49.31 -0.43 29.45
C ASN A 7 -49.61 -0.44 27.95
N ARG A 8 -49.70 0.74 27.32
CA ARG A 8 -49.64 0.85 25.85
C ARG A 8 -48.17 0.74 25.46
N PHE A 9 -47.80 -0.41 24.93
CA PHE A 9 -46.52 -0.65 24.28
C PHE A 9 -46.43 0.20 23.01
N SER A 10 -45.46 1.11 22.97
CA SER A 10 -44.83 1.53 21.72
C SER A 10 -44.08 0.34 21.12
N PRO A 11 -44.08 0.16 19.78
CA PRO A 11 -43.35 -0.94 19.18
C PRO A 11 -41.86 -0.69 19.40
N VAL A 12 -41.23 -1.60 20.14
CA VAL A 12 -39.77 -1.72 20.16
C VAL A 12 -39.39 -2.05 18.73
N ILE A 13 -38.87 -1.06 18.00
CA ILE A 13 -38.15 -1.30 16.75
C ILE A 13 -37.01 -2.23 17.15
N SER A 14 -37.16 -3.51 16.81
CA SER A 14 -36.08 -4.47 16.95
C SER A 14 -34.93 -3.94 16.11
N SER A 15 -33.92 -3.36 16.76
CA SER A 15 -32.62 -3.15 16.16
C SER A 15 -32.22 -4.49 15.57
N SER A 16 -32.19 -4.56 14.23
CA SER A 16 -31.49 -5.61 13.51
C SER A 16 -30.16 -5.84 14.23
N PRO A 17 -29.74 -7.09 14.47
CA PRO A 17 -28.50 -7.34 15.20
C PRO A 17 -27.39 -6.58 14.46
N SER A 18 -26.88 -5.52 15.09
CA SER A 18 -25.65 -4.88 14.63
C SER A 18 -24.63 -6.00 14.56
N LEU A 19 -24.00 -6.19 13.39
CA LEU A 19 -22.93 -7.17 13.22
C LEU A 19 -21.99 -7.12 14.43
N GLU A 20 -22.13 -8.05 15.38
CA GLU A 20 -21.08 -8.34 16.35
C GLU A 20 -19.88 -8.72 15.49
N SER A 21 -18.91 -7.81 15.44
CA SER A 21 -18.11 -7.52 14.26
C SER A 21 -17.13 -8.65 13.91
N LYS A 22 -17.58 -9.71 13.21
CA LYS A 22 -16.83 -10.70 12.38
C LYS A 22 -15.39 -11.11 12.79
N GLY A 23 -14.98 -10.93 14.03
CA GLY A 23 -13.58 -11.02 14.45
C GLY A 23 -12.61 -10.08 13.70
N ILE A 24 -13.07 -9.01 13.05
CA ILE A 24 -12.23 -8.08 12.26
C ILE A 24 -12.23 -6.69 12.90
N ILE A 25 -11.09 -6.00 12.92
CA ILE A 25 -10.96 -4.59 13.32
C ILE A 25 -10.12 -3.84 12.28
N ILE A 26 -10.53 -2.61 11.93
CA ILE A 26 -9.76 -1.72 11.05
C ILE A 26 -9.20 -0.59 11.89
N LEU A 27 -7.89 -0.39 11.87
CA LEU A 27 -7.22 0.72 12.56
C LEU A 27 -6.55 1.62 11.51
N ALA A 28 -6.49 2.92 11.81
CA ALA A 28 -5.92 3.94 10.94
C ALA A 28 -4.66 4.53 11.58
N GLY A 29 -3.61 4.74 10.78
CA GLY A 29 -2.57 5.72 11.11
C GLY A 29 -3.00 7.14 10.71
N ASN A 30 -2.09 8.11 10.81
CA ASN A 30 -2.40 9.51 10.52
C ASN A 30 -2.39 9.89 9.03
N SER A 31 -1.93 9.00 8.14
CA SER A 31 -1.68 9.38 6.75
C SER A 31 -2.93 9.86 6.00
N HIS A 32 -4.02 9.09 6.04
CA HIS A 32 -5.24 9.35 5.25
C HIS A 32 -6.49 8.83 5.97
N PRO A 33 -7.02 9.50 7.00
CA PRO A 33 -8.21 9.04 7.73
C PRO A 33 -9.45 8.90 6.83
N ASP A 34 -9.55 9.69 5.75
CA ASP A 34 -10.69 9.63 4.83
C ASP A 34 -10.74 8.35 4.00
N ILE A 35 -9.60 7.74 3.66
CA ILE A 35 -9.60 6.44 2.97
C ILE A 35 -10.17 5.36 3.90
N VAL A 36 -9.84 5.42 5.19
CA VAL A 36 -10.32 4.47 6.19
C VAL A 36 -11.82 4.59 6.36
N LYS A 37 -12.35 5.82 6.48
CA LYS A 37 -13.80 6.05 6.53
C LYS A 37 -14.51 5.46 5.32
N ARG A 38 -13.98 5.66 4.11
CA ARG A 38 -14.58 5.11 2.88
C ARG A 38 -14.57 3.58 2.86
N VAL A 39 -13.47 2.97 3.28
CA VAL A 39 -13.35 1.50 3.39
C VAL A 39 -14.32 0.96 4.43
N CYS A 40 -14.35 1.54 5.62
CA CYS A 40 -15.26 1.18 6.71
C CYS A 40 -16.74 1.30 6.29
N ASN A 41 -17.12 2.41 5.65
CA ASN A 41 -18.47 2.62 5.12
C ASN A 41 -18.85 1.57 4.08
N HIS A 42 -17.93 1.25 3.15
CA HIS A 42 -18.17 0.22 2.14
C HIS A 42 -18.35 -1.18 2.74
N LEU A 43 -17.66 -1.46 3.85
CA LEU A 43 -17.76 -2.72 4.58
C LEU A 43 -18.87 -2.73 5.64
N SER A 44 -19.58 -1.61 5.83
CA SER A 44 -20.60 -1.43 6.87
C SER A 44 -20.07 -1.77 8.29
N ILE A 45 -18.86 -1.31 8.60
CA ILE A 45 -18.22 -1.45 9.92
C ILE A 45 -17.70 -0.11 10.40
N GLU A 46 -17.57 0.05 11.71
CA GLU A 46 -16.97 1.24 12.31
C GLU A 46 -15.44 1.11 12.35
N PRO A 47 -14.68 2.20 12.13
CA PRO A 47 -13.24 2.20 12.34
C PRO A 47 -12.94 2.01 13.83
N GLY A 48 -11.92 1.20 14.11
CA GLY A 48 -11.45 0.96 15.46
C GLY A 48 -10.81 2.21 16.06
N LYS A 49 -10.95 2.38 17.36
CA LYS A 49 -10.47 3.54 18.10
C LYS A 49 -9.02 3.35 18.49
N ALA A 50 -8.15 4.20 17.94
CA ALA A 50 -6.77 4.32 18.34
C ALA A 50 -6.36 5.81 18.37
N LEU A 51 -5.47 6.16 19.29
CA LEU A 51 -4.75 7.42 19.27
C LEU A 51 -3.36 7.15 18.67
N VAL A 52 -3.05 7.88 17.61
CA VAL A 52 -1.71 7.92 17.01
C VAL A 52 -1.26 9.37 17.07
N SER A 53 -0.25 9.67 17.88
CA SER A 53 0.20 11.05 18.10
C SER A 53 1.71 11.13 18.22
N ALA A 54 2.24 12.33 18.03
CA ALA A 54 3.64 12.64 18.32
C ALA A 54 3.74 13.32 19.70
N HIS A 55 4.66 12.85 20.54
CA HIS A 55 5.03 13.56 21.76
C HIS A 55 5.78 14.87 21.44
N SER A 56 5.98 15.72 22.44
CA SER A 56 6.73 16.97 22.30
C SER A 56 8.18 16.77 21.81
N ASN A 57 8.77 15.61 22.07
CA ASN A 57 10.09 15.19 21.57
C ASN A 57 10.05 14.56 20.16
N LYS A 58 8.89 14.57 19.48
CA LYS A 58 8.62 13.97 18.16
C LYS A 58 8.62 12.43 18.12
N GLU A 59 8.62 11.76 19.27
CA GLU A 59 8.45 10.31 19.31
C GLU A 59 6.99 9.92 19.10
N THR A 60 6.77 8.90 18.28
CA THR A 60 5.44 8.35 18.01
C THR A 60 4.89 7.61 19.23
N LYS A 61 3.66 7.96 19.62
CA LYS A 61 2.84 7.25 20.60
C LYS A 61 1.64 6.62 19.91
N VAL A 62 1.36 5.37 20.27
CA VAL A 62 0.15 4.66 19.84
C VAL A 62 -0.57 4.10 21.05
N GLU A 63 -1.87 4.36 21.16
CA GLU A 63 -2.76 3.76 22.13
C GLU A 63 -3.97 3.17 21.41
N ILE A 64 -4.21 1.86 21.56
CA ILE A 64 -5.38 1.20 20.98
C ILE A 64 -6.45 1.12 22.07
N TYR A 65 -7.61 1.76 21.85
CA TYR A 65 -8.68 1.87 22.86
C TYR A 65 -9.69 0.72 22.83
N GLU A 66 -9.60 -0.16 21.85
CA GLU A 66 -10.47 -1.32 21.69
C GLU A 66 -9.68 -2.62 21.68
N THR A 67 -10.30 -3.70 22.18
CA THR A 67 -9.64 -5.00 22.17
C THR A 67 -9.43 -5.51 20.75
N VAL A 68 -8.17 -5.81 20.44
CA VAL A 68 -7.74 -6.50 19.21
C VAL A 68 -7.48 -7.99 19.45
N ARG A 69 -7.58 -8.45 20.70
CA ARG A 69 -7.24 -9.83 21.10
C ARG A 69 -8.10 -10.83 20.34
N GLY A 70 -7.44 -11.78 19.68
CA GLY A 70 -8.12 -12.82 18.90
C GLY A 70 -8.84 -12.31 17.64
N ARG A 71 -8.66 -11.03 17.25
CA ARG A 71 -9.24 -10.44 16.04
C ARG A 71 -8.20 -10.33 14.92
N ASP A 72 -8.68 -10.24 13.69
CA ASP A 72 -7.88 -9.87 12.52
C ASP A 72 -7.84 -8.35 12.43
N ALA A 73 -6.66 -7.78 12.69
CA ALA A 73 -6.41 -6.35 12.65
C ALA A 73 -5.91 -5.93 11.26
N TYR A 74 -6.64 -5.02 10.62
CA TYR A 74 -6.25 -4.39 9.36
C TYR A 74 -5.76 -2.98 9.65
N LEU A 75 -4.47 -2.75 9.43
CA LEU A 75 -3.81 -1.47 9.68
C LEU A 75 -3.70 -0.71 8.37
N ILE A 76 -4.44 0.38 8.23
CA ILE A 76 -4.40 1.21 7.03
C ILE A 76 -3.49 2.40 7.28
N GLN A 77 -2.34 2.40 6.61
CA GLN A 77 -1.35 3.48 6.66
C GLN A 77 -0.52 3.49 5.38
N THR A 78 -0.15 4.68 4.90
CA THR A 78 0.69 4.85 3.71
C THR A 78 1.67 6.01 3.88
N GLY A 79 2.58 6.22 2.94
CA GLY A 79 3.52 7.34 2.99
C GLY A 79 2.91 8.64 2.50
N THR A 80 2.93 9.66 3.34
CA THR A 80 2.58 11.06 3.04
C THR A 80 3.85 11.88 2.72
N MET A 81 3.82 13.19 3.00
CA MET A 81 5.02 14.03 2.96
C MET A 81 5.97 13.73 4.14
N ASP A 82 5.46 13.12 5.22
CA ASP A 82 6.25 12.73 6.40
C ASP A 82 6.49 11.22 6.46
N VAL A 83 7.06 10.70 5.38
CA VAL A 83 7.18 9.26 5.09
C VAL A 83 7.79 8.46 6.25
N ASN A 84 8.81 8.98 6.92
CA ASN A 84 9.49 8.26 8.00
C ASN A 84 8.62 8.13 9.23
N ASN A 85 7.89 9.19 9.59
CA ASN A 85 6.98 9.16 10.72
C ASN A 85 5.79 8.25 10.42
N ASP A 86 5.25 8.27 9.20
CA ASP A 86 4.17 7.35 8.79
C ASP A 86 4.59 5.87 8.92
N ILE A 87 5.84 5.56 8.55
CA ILE A 87 6.41 4.22 8.72
C ILE A 87 6.53 3.88 10.20
N MET A 88 7.06 4.79 11.02
CA MET A 88 7.21 4.55 12.46
C MET A 88 5.84 4.35 13.14
N GLU A 89 4.83 5.15 12.80
CA GLU A 89 3.45 4.95 13.24
C GLU A 89 2.94 3.55 12.91
N LEU A 90 3.09 3.11 11.66
CA LEU A 90 2.69 1.77 11.27
C LEU A 90 3.40 0.68 12.08
N LEU A 91 4.72 0.78 12.23
CA LEU A 91 5.52 -0.23 12.92
C LEU A 91 5.11 -0.33 14.39
N VAL A 92 4.91 0.81 15.06
CA VAL A 92 4.46 0.86 16.46
C VAL A 92 3.03 0.32 16.59
N MET A 93 2.12 0.68 15.68
CA MET A 93 0.75 0.15 15.66
C MET A 93 0.71 -1.37 15.47
N ALA A 94 1.50 -1.90 14.51
CA ALA A 94 1.59 -3.32 14.24
C ALA A 94 2.13 -4.09 15.45
N PHE A 95 3.21 -3.57 16.05
CA PHE A 95 3.78 -4.17 17.25
C PHE A 95 2.81 -4.14 18.44
N ALA A 96 2.07 -3.04 18.64
CA ALA A 96 1.04 -2.94 19.67
C ALA A 96 -0.09 -3.97 19.46
N CYS A 97 -0.54 -4.17 18.22
CA CYS A 97 -1.52 -5.20 17.90
C CYS A 97 -1.00 -6.62 18.18
N ARG A 98 0.26 -6.88 17.86
CA ARG A 98 0.90 -8.18 18.11
C ARG A 98 1.03 -8.45 19.61
N ALA A 99 1.48 -7.46 20.37
CA ALA A 99 1.59 -7.53 21.83
C ALA A 99 0.22 -7.75 22.50
N ALA A 100 -0.84 -7.16 21.95
CA ALA A 100 -2.22 -7.35 22.40
C ALA A 100 -2.88 -8.67 21.91
N CYS A 101 -2.09 -9.60 21.36
CA CYS A 101 -2.52 -10.92 20.91
C CYS A 101 -3.60 -10.88 19.80
N ALA A 102 -3.47 -9.96 18.84
CA ALA A 102 -4.24 -10.04 17.60
C ALA A 102 -4.01 -11.40 16.91
N ARG A 103 -5.08 -11.97 16.35
CA ARG A 103 -5.03 -13.27 15.65
C ARG A 103 -4.24 -13.16 14.36
N ARG A 104 -4.47 -12.08 13.62
CA ARG A 104 -3.77 -11.76 12.37
C ARG A 104 -3.59 -10.26 12.26
N ILE A 105 -2.47 -9.82 11.71
CA ILE A 105 -2.16 -8.43 11.44
C ILE A 105 -1.94 -8.29 9.94
N VAL A 106 -2.82 -7.54 9.29
CA VAL A 106 -2.78 -7.25 7.85
C VAL A 106 -2.47 -5.78 7.68
N VAL A 107 -1.37 -5.46 7.02
CA VAL A 107 -1.05 -4.08 6.67
C VAL A 107 -1.65 -3.76 5.32
N VAL A 108 -2.42 -2.68 5.24
CA VAL A 108 -2.96 -2.14 3.99
C VAL A 108 -2.25 -0.83 3.70
N MET A 109 -1.37 -0.86 2.71
CA MET A 109 -0.50 0.24 2.35
C MET A 109 -0.69 0.59 0.86
N PRO A 110 -1.67 1.45 0.53
CA PRO A 110 -1.98 1.84 -0.84
C PRO A 110 -0.75 2.26 -1.65
N TYR A 111 0.08 3.16 -1.11
CA TYR A 111 1.39 3.49 -1.66
C TYR A 111 2.50 2.99 -0.73
N LEU A 112 3.36 2.10 -1.23
CA LEU A 112 4.52 1.59 -0.50
C LEU A 112 5.67 2.60 -0.52
N PRO A 113 6.07 3.17 0.64
CA PRO A 113 7.23 4.05 0.74
C PRO A 113 8.51 3.41 0.23
N TYR A 114 9.44 4.24 -0.25
CA TYR A 114 10.75 3.81 -0.74
C TYR A 114 10.72 2.81 -1.91
N CYS A 115 9.57 2.55 -2.54
CA CYS A 115 9.45 1.56 -3.61
C CYS A 115 10.31 1.84 -4.85
N LYS A 116 10.70 3.11 -5.07
CA LYS A 116 11.67 3.49 -6.12
C LYS A 116 13.12 3.11 -5.78
N GLN A 117 13.43 2.91 -4.51
CA GLN A 117 14.75 2.49 -4.01
C GLN A 117 14.79 0.97 -3.81
N ASN A 118 14.40 0.22 -4.84
CA ASN A 118 14.28 -1.24 -4.84
C ASN A 118 15.47 -1.96 -5.48
N LYS A 119 16.48 -1.23 -5.96
CA LYS A 119 17.70 -1.79 -6.55
C LYS A 119 18.91 -1.15 -5.90
N MET A 120 19.95 -1.95 -5.69
CA MET A 120 21.23 -1.45 -5.18
C MET A 120 21.92 -0.64 -6.27
N ARG A 121 22.32 0.59 -5.95
CA ARG A 121 23.11 1.45 -6.81
C ARG A 121 24.51 1.60 -6.20
N LYS A 122 25.57 1.29 -6.96
CA LYS A 122 26.98 1.37 -6.50
C LYS A 122 27.16 0.69 -5.12
N ARG A 123 27.71 1.40 -4.13
CA ARG A 123 27.83 0.99 -2.72
C ARG A 123 26.65 1.50 -1.88
N GLY A 124 25.43 1.30 -2.38
CA GLY A 124 24.19 1.80 -1.78
C GLY A 124 23.39 0.72 -1.04
N SER A 125 22.24 1.13 -0.49
CA SER A 125 21.28 0.24 0.15
C SER A 125 20.11 -0.09 -0.77
N ILE A 126 19.36 -1.14 -0.43
CA ILE A 126 18.03 -1.41 -0.99
C ILE A 126 17.01 -1.00 0.08
N THR A 127 16.72 0.29 0.19
CA THR A 127 15.87 0.83 1.27
C THR A 127 14.48 0.20 1.26
N CYS A 128 13.90 -0.06 0.09
CA CYS A 128 12.61 -0.76 0.00
C CYS A 128 12.64 -2.13 0.69
N LYS A 129 13.74 -2.88 0.55
CA LYS A 129 13.94 -4.17 1.22
C LYS A 129 14.10 -4.01 2.73
N LEU A 130 14.79 -2.96 3.18
CA LEU A 130 14.87 -2.62 4.61
C LEU A 130 13.47 -2.35 5.18
N ILE A 131 12.66 -1.52 4.53
CA ILE A 131 11.28 -1.24 4.96
C ILE A 131 10.46 -2.53 5.04
N ALA A 132 10.51 -3.37 3.99
CA ALA A 132 9.79 -4.64 3.97
C ALA A 132 10.19 -5.55 5.17
N LYS A 133 11.49 -5.64 5.46
CA LYS A 133 12.00 -6.42 6.61
C LYS A 133 11.54 -5.84 7.94
N MET A 134 11.55 -4.51 8.11
CA MET A 134 11.05 -3.89 9.33
C MET A 134 9.55 -4.16 9.54
N ILE A 135 8.74 -4.07 8.48
CA ILE A 135 7.30 -4.40 8.54
C ILE A 135 7.09 -5.87 8.91
N CYS A 136 7.85 -6.79 8.33
CA CYS A 136 7.73 -8.22 8.67
C CYS A 136 8.13 -8.47 10.14
N SER A 137 9.19 -7.82 10.62
CA SER A 137 9.72 -7.99 11.98
C SER A 137 8.76 -7.54 13.09
N THR A 138 7.77 -6.68 12.82
CA THR A 138 6.75 -6.31 13.82
C THR A 138 5.67 -7.38 14.03
N GLY A 139 5.77 -8.49 13.29
CA GLY A 139 4.79 -9.57 13.32
C GLY A 139 3.58 -9.26 12.45
N VAL A 140 3.75 -8.60 11.33
CA VAL A 140 2.71 -8.53 10.28
C VAL A 140 2.60 -9.90 9.61
N ASP A 141 1.38 -10.37 9.34
CA ASP A 141 1.13 -11.68 8.71
C ASP A 141 0.83 -11.57 7.21
N HIS A 142 0.46 -10.39 6.74
CA HIS A 142 0.06 -10.16 5.34
C HIS A 142 0.16 -8.68 4.98
N VAL A 143 0.49 -8.38 3.73
CA VAL A 143 0.55 -7.00 3.22
C VAL A 143 -0.34 -6.86 1.98
N ILE A 144 -1.20 -5.85 1.97
CA ILE A 144 -1.99 -5.44 0.81
C ILE A 144 -1.44 -4.09 0.35
N THR A 145 -1.09 -3.98 -0.93
CA THR A 145 -0.55 -2.74 -1.52
C THR A 145 -1.10 -2.54 -2.92
N MET A 146 -0.80 -1.40 -3.56
CA MET A 146 -1.33 -1.08 -4.88
C MET A 146 -0.23 -0.58 -5.82
N ASP A 147 -0.20 -1.14 -7.02
CA ASP A 147 0.66 -0.75 -8.14
C ASP A 147 2.13 -0.49 -7.76
N LEU A 148 2.75 -1.51 -7.18
CA LEU A 148 4.19 -1.50 -6.87
C LEU A 148 5.03 -1.01 -8.06
N HIS A 149 6.05 -0.20 -7.74
CA HIS A 149 6.99 0.34 -8.73
C HIS A 149 7.63 -0.77 -9.58
N SER A 150 7.99 -1.88 -8.94
CA SER A 150 8.50 -3.10 -9.58
C SER A 150 7.82 -4.30 -8.96
N LYS A 151 7.39 -5.28 -9.77
CA LYS A 151 6.67 -6.48 -9.29
C LYS A 151 7.52 -7.35 -8.36
N GLU A 152 8.84 -7.28 -8.51
CA GLU A 152 9.85 -8.02 -7.76
C GLU A 152 9.89 -7.61 -6.28
N ILE A 153 9.38 -6.41 -5.94
CA ILE A 153 9.30 -5.93 -4.55
C ILE A 153 8.48 -6.89 -3.66
N GLN A 154 7.53 -7.63 -4.24
CA GLN A 154 6.80 -8.67 -3.51
C GLN A 154 7.74 -9.71 -2.87
N GLY A 155 8.86 -10.02 -3.52
CA GLY A 155 9.87 -10.95 -3.00
C GLY A 155 10.75 -10.36 -1.89
N PHE A 156 10.55 -9.11 -1.46
CA PHE A 156 11.25 -8.54 -0.31
C PHE A 156 10.56 -8.85 1.02
N PHE A 157 9.28 -9.19 0.98
CA PHE A 157 8.49 -9.56 2.14
C PHE A 157 8.57 -11.07 2.36
N ASP A 158 8.74 -11.47 3.62
CA ASP A 158 8.69 -12.89 4.00
C ASP A 158 7.25 -13.39 4.23
N VAL A 159 6.28 -12.49 4.05
CA VAL A 159 4.84 -12.73 4.21
C VAL A 159 4.13 -12.53 2.87
N PRO A 160 2.93 -13.12 2.68
CA PRO A 160 2.18 -12.94 1.44
C PRO A 160 1.86 -11.45 1.19
N VAL A 161 2.01 -11.04 -0.06
CA VAL A 161 1.75 -9.67 -0.51
C VAL A 161 0.72 -9.67 -1.62
N ASP A 162 -0.41 -9.02 -1.39
CA ASP A 162 -1.43 -8.75 -2.41
C ASP A 162 -1.14 -7.39 -3.06
N ASN A 163 -0.57 -7.42 -4.27
CA ASN A 163 -0.31 -6.22 -5.08
C ASN A 163 -1.48 -5.93 -6.02
N LEU A 164 -2.41 -5.09 -5.56
CA LEU A 164 -3.59 -4.67 -6.31
C LEU A 164 -3.22 -3.80 -7.52
N ARG A 165 -4.09 -3.79 -8.54
CA ARG A 165 -3.92 -3.02 -9.78
C ARG A 165 -5.03 -1.99 -9.95
N ALA A 166 -4.67 -0.72 -10.09
CA ALA A 166 -5.61 0.35 -10.44
C ALA A 166 -5.94 0.37 -11.94
N SER A 167 -5.15 -0.32 -12.78
CA SER A 167 -5.31 -0.30 -14.25
C SER A 167 -6.73 -0.57 -14.76
N PRO A 168 -7.53 -1.51 -14.22
CA PRO A 168 -8.90 -1.71 -14.72
C PRO A 168 -9.78 -0.47 -14.51
N PHE A 169 -9.64 0.21 -13.37
CA PHE A 169 -10.39 1.43 -13.06
C PHE A 169 -9.96 2.60 -13.93
N LEU A 170 -8.65 2.76 -14.15
CA LEU A 170 -8.12 3.84 -14.99
C LEU A 170 -8.47 3.65 -16.47
N ILE A 171 -8.44 2.41 -16.98
CA ILE A 171 -8.88 2.10 -18.34
C ILE A 171 -10.36 2.41 -18.52
N ARG A 172 -11.20 1.99 -17.56
CA ARG A 172 -12.62 2.30 -17.57
C ARG A 172 -12.85 3.81 -17.59
N TYR A 173 -12.14 4.56 -16.74
CA TYR A 173 -12.23 6.02 -16.71
C TYR A 173 -11.83 6.65 -18.04
N ILE A 174 -10.76 6.18 -18.70
CA ILE A 174 -10.36 6.67 -20.03
C ILE A 174 -11.50 6.44 -21.04
N CYS A 175 -12.09 5.24 -21.05
CA CYS A 175 -13.17 4.91 -21.97
C CYS A 175 -14.45 5.74 -21.75
N GLU A 176 -14.78 6.05 -20.49
CA GLU A 176 -16.02 6.74 -20.12
C GLU A 176 -15.88 8.27 -20.13
N SER A 177 -14.69 8.80 -19.82
CA SER A 177 -14.49 10.22 -19.54
C SER A 177 -13.68 10.98 -20.60
N ILE A 178 -12.94 10.29 -21.48
CA ILE A 178 -12.15 10.94 -22.54
C ILE A 178 -12.90 10.85 -23.87
N PRO A 179 -13.38 11.98 -24.42
CA PRO A 179 -13.99 12.01 -25.74
C PRO A 179 -13.01 11.50 -26.79
N ASP A 180 -13.50 10.67 -27.71
CA ASP A 180 -12.70 10.12 -28.82
C ASP A 180 -11.37 9.45 -28.36
N TYR A 181 -11.40 8.75 -27.22
CA TYR A 181 -10.20 8.06 -26.71
C TYR A 181 -9.57 7.08 -27.71
N ARG A 182 -10.31 6.62 -28.73
CA ARG A 182 -9.81 5.72 -29.77
C ARG A 182 -8.72 6.36 -30.63
N ASN A 183 -8.73 7.67 -30.77
CA ASN A 183 -7.71 8.44 -31.47
C ASN A 183 -6.60 8.95 -30.53
N CYS A 184 -6.59 8.55 -29.26
CA CYS A 184 -5.53 8.95 -28.33
C CYS A 184 -4.24 8.14 -28.55
N VAL A 185 -3.15 8.65 -27.98
CA VAL A 185 -1.86 7.96 -27.92
C VAL A 185 -1.45 7.84 -26.47
N ILE A 186 -1.15 6.62 -26.01
CA ILE A 186 -0.57 6.40 -24.70
C ILE A 186 0.91 6.75 -24.78
N VAL A 187 1.40 7.60 -23.87
CA VAL A 187 2.79 8.06 -23.88
C VAL A 187 3.54 7.50 -22.68
N ALA A 188 4.62 6.76 -22.93
CA ALA A 188 5.61 6.42 -21.93
C ALA A 188 6.60 7.59 -21.80
N ARG A 189 6.68 8.18 -20.60
CA ARG A 189 7.61 9.29 -20.32
C ARG A 189 9.08 8.89 -20.39
N SER A 190 9.39 7.63 -20.10
CA SER A 190 10.75 7.09 -20.16
C SER A 190 10.75 5.60 -20.48
N PRO A 191 11.91 5.02 -20.87
CA PRO A 191 12.04 3.60 -21.17
C PRO A 191 11.56 2.69 -20.04
N ASN A 192 11.79 3.09 -18.79
CA ASN A 192 11.37 2.34 -17.59
C ASN A 192 9.83 2.23 -17.48
N GLY A 193 9.09 3.20 -18.04
CA GLY A 193 7.63 3.21 -18.05
C GLY A 193 6.98 2.46 -19.22
N VAL A 194 7.77 1.98 -20.19
CA VAL A 194 7.25 1.41 -21.44
C VAL A 194 6.39 0.18 -21.20
N ALA A 195 6.81 -0.74 -20.33
CA ALA A 195 6.03 -1.95 -20.03
C ALA A 195 4.64 -1.61 -19.47
N ARG A 196 4.55 -0.59 -18.61
CA ARG A 196 3.28 -0.10 -18.08
C ARG A 196 2.44 0.54 -19.20
N ALA A 197 3.01 1.47 -19.96
CA ALA A 197 2.31 2.17 -21.03
C ALA A 197 1.79 1.21 -22.12
N THR A 198 2.60 0.22 -22.50
CA THR A 198 2.23 -0.85 -23.45
C THR A 198 1.01 -1.61 -22.95
N SER A 199 0.97 -2.00 -21.67
CA SER A 199 -0.18 -2.69 -21.10
C SER A 199 -1.48 -1.88 -21.18
N TYR A 200 -1.41 -0.55 -21.07
CA TYR A 200 -2.58 0.31 -21.27
C TYR A 200 -2.95 0.43 -22.76
N ALA A 201 -1.95 0.65 -23.63
CA ALA A 201 -2.14 0.79 -25.07
C ALA A 201 -2.79 -0.46 -25.69
N GLU A 202 -2.34 -1.66 -25.30
CA GLU A 202 -2.91 -2.93 -25.76
C GLU A 202 -4.37 -3.10 -25.33
N ARG A 203 -4.69 -2.80 -24.06
CA ARG A 203 -6.05 -2.93 -23.52
C ARG A 203 -7.02 -1.91 -24.13
N LEU A 204 -6.55 -0.71 -24.44
CA LEU A 204 -7.33 0.35 -25.09
C LEU A 204 -7.36 0.19 -26.62
N ARG A 205 -6.45 -0.61 -27.20
CA ARG A 205 -6.20 -0.77 -28.64
C ARG A 205 -5.89 0.58 -29.31
N VAL A 206 -4.92 1.30 -28.76
CA VAL A 206 -4.47 2.61 -29.24
C VAL A 206 -2.96 2.61 -29.44
N ALA A 207 -2.44 3.64 -30.10
CA ALA A 207 -1.01 3.77 -30.35
C ALA A 207 -0.23 4.03 -29.05
N LEU A 208 1.03 3.61 -29.04
CA LEU A 208 2.01 3.87 -27.99
C LEU A 208 3.10 4.80 -28.55
N ALA A 209 3.43 5.85 -27.81
CA ALA A 209 4.62 6.66 -28.04
C ALA A 209 5.56 6.55 -26.83
N VAL A 210 6.87 6.62 -27.08
CA VAL A 210 7.89 6.59 -26.03
C VAL A 210 8.76 7.83 -26.17
N ILE A 211 8.86 8.61 -25.10
CA ILE A 211 9.80 9.72 -25.03
C ILE A 211 11.16 9.14 -24.67
N HIS A 212 12.14 9.38 -25.53
CA HIS A 212 13.54 9.07 -25.29
C HIS A 212 14.28 10.36 -24.92
N GLY A 213 14.73 10.43 -23.67
CA GLY A 213 15.50 11.55 -23.14
C GLY A 213 16.35 11.08 -21.96
N VAL A 214 17.34 11.88 -21.60
CA VAL A 214 18.23 11.56 -20.46
C VAL A 214 17.48 11.84 -19.17
N ASP A 215 16.91 10.81 -18.53
CA ASP A 215 16.35 10.93 -17.20
C ASP A 215 17.48 11.33 -16.24
N ARG A 216 17.41 12.54 -15.65
CA ARG A 216 18.42 13.03 -14.68
C ARG A 216 18.52 12.13 -13.44
N GLU A 217 17.47 11.38 -13.11
CA GLU A 217 17.47 10.39 -12.01
C GLU A 217 18.30 9.14 -12.37
N ASP A 218 18.53 8.85 -13.66
CA ASP A 218 19.33 7.72 -14.16
C ASP A 218 20.78 8.12 -14.50
N MET A 219 21.23 9.35 -14.15
CA MET A 219 22.64 9.77 -14.15
C MET A 219 23.48 9.07 -13.03
N GLU A 220 23.10 7.87 -12.64
CA GLU A 220 23.91 7.01 -11.77
C GLU A 220 24.40 5.82 -12.58
N GLN A 221 25.47 6.11 -13.32
CA GLN A 221 26.41 5.19 -13.95
C GLN A 221 26.36 3.78 -13.34
N THR A 222 25.84 2.83 -14.12
CA THR A 222 26.06 1.40 -13.92
C THR A 222 27.56 1.19 -13.67
N ASP A 223 27.92 0.44 -12.63
CA ASP A 223 29.30 0.28 -12.14
C ASP A 223 30.23 -0.49 -13.10
N GLY A 224 29.85 -0.64 -14.37
CA GLY A 224 30.59 -1.33 -15.41
C GLY A 224 30.68 -2.84 -15.24
N ARG A 225 30.14 -3.43 -14.16
CA ARG A 225 30.29 -4.86 -13.87
C ARG A 225 29.41 -5.78 -14.71
N THR A 226 28.48 -5.22 -15.48
CA THR A 226 27.64 -5.96 -16.44
C THR A 226 28.18 -5.91 -17.87
N SER A 227 29.29 -5.20 -18.11
CA SER A 227 30.02 -5.29 -19.37
C SER A 227 30.86 -6.57 -19.37
N PRO A 228 30.86 -7.38 -20.45
CA PRO A 228 31.87 -8.42 -20.63
C PRO A 228 33.29 -7.82 -20.51
N PRO A 229 34.29 -8.60 -20.08
CA PRO A 229 35.67 -8.13 -20.09
C PRO A 229 36.03 -7.59 -21.48
N ILE A 230 36.80 -6.49 -21.51
CA ILE A 230 37.41 -6.03 -22.77
C ILE A 230 38.39 -7.11 -23.18
N ASP A 231 38.18 -7.73 -24.34
CA ASP A 231 39.16 -8.63 -24.95
C ASP A 231 40.43 -7.83 -25.24
N MET A 232 41.41 -7.90 -24.33
CA MET A 232 42.75 -7.38 -24.51
C MET A 232 43.53 -8.32 -25.43
N ASN A 233 43.10 -8.45 -26.68
CA ASN A 233 43.88 -9.12 -27.71
C ASN A 233 43.55 -8.59 -29.11
N ASP A 234 43.93 -7.33 -29.37
CA ASP A 234 44.33 -6.92 -30.72
C ASP A 234 45.77 -6.42 -30.65
N GLY A 235 46.67 -7.36 -30.39
CA GLY A 235 48.07 -7.20 -30.73
C GLY A 235 48.23 -7.30 -32.24
N SER A 236 47.96 -6.20 -32.95
CA SER A 236 48.23 -6.07 -34.36
C SER A 236 49.75 -6.21 -34.58
N THR A 237 50.19 -7.42 -34.90
CA THR A 237 51.49 -7.68 -35.48
C THR A 237 51.40 -7.32 -36.97
N ARG A 238 51.87 -6.14 -37.34
CA ARG A 238 52.57 -5.89 -38.61
C ARG A 238 53.57 -4.75 -38.41
#